data_AF-A0A7W0LDG7-F1
#
_entry.id   AF-A0A7W0LDG7-F1
#
_cell.length_a   1.000
_cell.length_b   1.000
_cell.length_c   1.000
_cell.angle_alpha   90.00
_cell.angle_beta   90.00
_cell.angle_gamma   90.00
#
_symmetry.space_group_name_H-M   'P 1'
#
loop_
_entity.id
_entity.type
_entity.pdbx_description
1 polymer ?
#
loop_
_entity_poly.entity_id
_entity_poly.type
_entity_poly.pdbx_seq_one_letter_code
_entity_poly.pdbx_strand_id
1 'polypeptide(L)'
;MRRLFQRLFGRRGGRERLVCHLRENGPIAYELDLLASAPRDRADAMMSSGISWAWKSATREWTELTRMSLSAFLADLSSGGVMLAGTDGEPPTDLSDATVKEWIRRFCRLQPSTLVAVISAADGRQLLFVQQHGSDPVNRLLRAWDLDKGAAERKSYARLGSSALESLAERL
;
A
#
# COMPACT_ATOMS: atom_id res chain seq x y z
N MET A 1 29.52 -29.04 -13.63
CA MET A 1 28.74 -28.19 -14.57
C MET A 1 27.30 -28.72 -14.72
N ARG A 2 26.51 -28.72 -13.63
CA ARG A 2 25.09 -29.14 -13.60
C ARG A 2 24.36 -28.46 -12.43
N ARG A 3 24.14 -27.13 -12.48
CA ARG A 3 23.21 -26.39 -11.61
C ARG A 3 22.79 -25.06 -12.26
N LEU A 4 22.12 -25.09 -13.42
CA LEU A 4 21.64 -23.86 -14.08
C LEU A 4 20.22 -23.93 -14.68
N PHE A 5 19.43 -24.98 -14.43
CA PHE A 5 18.13 -25.18 -15.10
C PHE A 5 16.90 -25.29 -14.19
N GLN A 6 16.96 -24.78 -12.96
CA GLN A 6 15.78 -24.75 -12.05
C GLN A 6 15.02 -23.40 -12.04
N ARG A 7 15.30 -22.46 -12.95
CA ARG A 7 14.68 -21.12 -12.96
C ARG A 7 13.56 -20.88 -13.98
N LEU A 8 13.11 -21.88 -14.74
CA LEU A 8 12.25 -21.63 -15.91
C LEU A 8 10.83 -22.19 -15.91
N PHE A 9 10.37 -22.93 -14.90
CA PHE A 9 8.96 -23.36 -14.86
C PHE A 9 8.40 -23.46 -13.44
N GLY A 10 7.36 -22.69 -13.15
CA GLY A 10 6.35 -23.10 -12.17
C GLY A 10 6.13 -22.24 -10.92
N ARG A 11 5.87 -20.94 -11.08
CA ARG A 11 4.89 -20.26 -10.21
C ARG A 11 3.81 -19.63 -11.09
N ARG A 12 2.91 -20.48 -11.60
CA ARG A 12 1.51 -20.05 -11.73
C ARG A 12 0.99 -19.94 -10.30
N GLY A 13 1.28 -18.81 -9.65
CA GLY A 13 0.62 -18.48 -8.39
C GLY A 13 -0.87 -18.47 -8.67
N GLY A 14 -1.65 -19.19 -7.86
CA GLY A 14 -3.11 -19.03 -7.91
C GLY A 14 -3.41 -17.54 -7.82
N ARG A 15 -4.19 -17.01 -8.77
CA ARG A 15 -4.66 -15.63 -8.71
C ARG A 15 -5.35 -15.48 -7.37
N GLU A 16 -4.70 -14.79 -6.43
CA GLU A 16 -5.32 -14.47 -5.15
C GLU A 16 -6.61 -13.70 -5.45
N ARG A 17 -7.69 -14.10 -4.78
CA ARG A 17 -9.00 -13.49 -4.95
C ARG A 17 -8.97 -12.10 -4.35
N LEU A 18 -8.62 -11.13 -5.18
CA LEU A 18 -8.58 -9.72 -4.85
C LEU A 18 -9.99 -9.25 -4.46
N VAL A 19 -10.15 -8.63 -3.29
CA VAL A 19 -11.39 -7.97 -2.91
C VAL A 19 -11.20 -6.46 -3.07
N CYS A 20 -12.09 -5.83 -3.84
CA CYS A 20 -12.11 -4.39 -4.05
C CYS A 20 -13.34 -3.78 -3.36
N HIS A 21 -13.08 -2.87 -2.43
CA HIS A 21 -14.08 -2.10 -1.71
C HIS A 21 -14.32 -0.77 -2.44
N LEU A 22 -15.51 -0.63 -3.03
CA LEU A 22 -15.90 0.50 -3.86
C LEU A 22 -16.76 1.50 -3.10
N ARG A 23 -16.54 2.78 -3.36
CA ARG A 23 -17.41 3.88 -2.95
C ARG A 23 -17.76 4.73 -4.16
N GLU A 24 -18.83 5.50 -4.08
CA GLU A 24 -19.26 6.34 -5.19
C GLU A 24 -18.24 7.44 -5.49
N ASN A 25 -17.84 8.22 -4.48
CA ASN A 25 -16.91 9.33 -4.64
C ASN A 25 -15.69 9.17 -3.72
N GLY A 26 -14.50 9.00 -4.30
CA GLY A 26 -13.19 8.96 -3.62
C GLY A 26 -12.52 7.58 -3.60
N PRO A 27 -11.57 7.31 -2.69
CA PRO A 27 -10.71 6.14 -2.77
C PRO A 27 -11.42 4.81 -2.71
N ILE A 28 -10.87 3.85 -3.43
CA ILE A 28 -11.20 2.44 -3.32
C ILE A 28 -10.14 1.77 -2.45
N ALA A 29 -10.53 0.67 -1.80
CA ALA A 29 -9.58 -0.15 -1.07
C ALA A 29 -9.45 -1.52 -1.72
N TYR A 30 -8.23 -2.00 -1.89
CA TYR A 30 -7.95 -3.38 -2.25
C TYR A 30 -7.52 -4.12 -0.99
N GLU A 31 -8.23 -5.19 -0.65
CA GLU A 31 -7.83 -6.11 0.41
C GLU A 31 -6.88 -7.15 -0.17
N LEU A 32 -5.73 -7.28 0.49
CA LEU A 32 -4.54 -7.91 -0.03
C LEU A 32 -3.82 -8.67 1.08
N ASP A 33 -3.03 -9.67 0.71
CA ASP A 33 -2.04 -10.30 1.59
C ASP A 33 -0.60 -10.03 1.13
N LEU A 34 -0.39 -8.87 0.48
CA LEU A 34 0.81 -8.54 -0.28
C LEU A 34 2.11 -8.71 0.52
N LEU A 35 2.11 -8.25 1.77
CA LEU A 35 3.32 -8.19 2.60
C LEU A 35 3.53 -9.45 3.46
N ALA A 36 2.62 -10.44 3.42
CA ALA A 36 2.80 -11.65 4.22
C ALA A 36 3.74 -12.66 3.54
N SER A 37 3.58 -12.90 2.22
CA SER A 37 4.31 -13.98 1.55
C SER A 37 5.66 -13.55 0.95
N ALA A 38 5.79 -12.30 0.55
CA ALA A 38 6.98 -11.78 -0.15
C ALA A 38 7.25 -10.28 0.14
N PRO A 39 7.33 -9.86 1.42
CA PRO A 39 7.38 -8.44 1.79
C PRO A 39 8.55 -7.69 1.14
N ARG A 40 9.72 -8.33 1.00
CA ARG A 40 10.89 -7.73 0.37
C ARG A 40 10.68 -7.44 -1.12
N ASP A 41 10.17 -8.39 -1.88
CA ASP A 41 9.93 -8.21 -3.32
C ASP A 41 8.85 -7.13 -3.54
N ARG A 42 7.83 -7.08 -2.67
CA ARG A 42 6.81 -6.02 -2.72
C ARG A 42 7.38 -4.64 -2.39
N ALA A 43 8.22 -4.53 -1.37
CA ALA A 43 8.90 -3.28 -1.00
C ALA A 43 9.83 -2.80 -2.12
N ASP A 44 10.53 -3.71 -2.79
CA ASP A 44 11.37 -3.40 -3.94
C ASP A 44 10.55 -2.86 -5.14
N ALA A 45 9.37 -3.45 -5.40
CA ALA A 45 8.42 -2.92 -6.38
C ALA A 45 7.88 -1.54 -6.00
N MET A 46 7.64 -1.28 -4.70
CA MET A 46 7.24 0.04 -4.21
C MET A 46 8.30 1.09 -4.49
N MET A 47 9.55 0.84 -4.11
CA MET A 47 10.67 1.76 -4.35
C MET A 47 10.94 2.00 -5.85
N SER A 48 10.52 1.07 -6.72
CA SER A 48 10.71 1.17 -8.18
C SER A 48 9.50 1.77 -8.92
N SER A 49 8.41 2.09 -8.21
CA SER A 49 7.13 2.50 -8.84
C SER A 49 7.10 3.97 -9.30
N GLY A 50 8.06 4.78 -8.83
CA GLY A 50 8.02 6.24 -8.95
C GLY A 50 7.09 6.91 -7.93
N ILE A 51 6.64 6.17 -6.91
CA ILE A 51 5.97 6.70 -5.71
C ILE A 51 7.01 6.72 -4.61
N SER A 52 7.13 7.84 -3.91
CA SER A 52 7.95 7.92 -2.70
C SER A 52 7.12 7.44 -1.52
N TRP A 53 7.69 6.59 -0.69
CA TRP A 53 6.97 5.94 0.40
C TRP A 53 7.55 6.34 1.74
N ALA A 54 6.68 6.64 2.69
CA ALA A 54 7.05 6.73 4.10
C ALA A 54 6.19 5.76 4.91
N TRP A 55 6.72 5.22 5.99
CA TRP A 55 5.97 4.36 6.90
C TRP A 55 6.08 4.81 8.35
N LYS A 56 5.03 4.50 9.12
CA LYS A 56 4.95 4.61 10.57
C LYS A 56 4.56 3.26 11.16
N SER A 57 5.04 2.95 12.35
CA SER A 57 4.64 1.78 13.15
C SER A 57 4.45 2.19 14.61
N ALA A 58 4.02 1.26 15.47
CA ALA A 58 3.84 1.54 16.90
C ALA A 58 5.11 2.03 17.60
N THR A 59 6.28 1.66 17.09
CA THR A 59 7.58 1.98 17.67
C THR A 59 8.44 2.88 16.78
N ARG A 60 7.88 3.38 15.68
CA ARG A 60 8.65 4.17 14.71
C ARG A 60 7.84 5.35 14.20
N GLU A 61 8.48 6.51 14.23
CA GLU A 61 7.99 7.70 13.55
C GLU A 61 8.08 7.60 12.03
N TRP A 62 7.40 8.49 11.33
CA TRP A 62 7.42 8.52 9.87
C TRP A 62 8.84 8.48 9.33
N THR A 63 9.17 7.42 8.61
CA THR A 63 10.48 7.17 8.03
C THR A 63 10.32 6.89 6.55
N GLU A 64 11.17 7.46 5.71
CA GLU A 64 11.15 7.21 4.27
C GLU A 64 11.66 5.80 3.94
N LEU A 65 10.89 5.06 3.15
CA LEU A 65 11.24 3.75 2.63
C LEU A 65 12.26 3.88 1.49
N THR A 66 13.53 3.81 1.87
CA THR A 66 14.68 3.71 0.98
C THR A 66 15.36 2.34 1.10
N ARG A 67 16.31 2.05 0.20
CA ARG A 67 17.16 0.84 0.26
C ARG A 67 17.91 0.71 1.59
N MET A 68 18.31 1.84 2.19
CA MET A 68 19.01 1.87 3.48
C MET A 68 18.08 1.52 4.64
N SER A 69 16.81 1.91 4.54
CA SER A 69 15.80 1.74 5.58
C SER A 69 15.02 0.43 5.47
N LEU A 70 15.18 -0.32 4.37
CA LEU A 70 14.41 -1.52 4.04
C LEU A 70 14.43 -2.59 5.13
N SER A 71 15.57 -2.83 5.76
CA SER A 71 15.66 -3.83 6.84
C SER A 71 14.81 -3.45 8.04
N ALA A 72 14.78 -2.17 8.41
CA ALA A 72 13.96 -1.65 9.49
C ALA A 72 12.47 -1.75 9.15
N PHE A 73 12.09 -1.41 7.91
CA PHE A 73 10.72 -1.58 7.43
C PHE A 73 10.26 -3.04 7.51
N LEU A 74 11.09 -4.00 7.07
CA LEU A 74 10.75 -5.42 7.12
C LEU A 74 10.62 -5.94 8.56
N ALA A 75 11.43 -5.44 9.50
CA ALA A 75 11.31 -5.76 10.91
C ALA A 75 10.00 -5.22 11.51
N ASP A 76 9.66 -3.97 11.22
CA ASP A 76 8.41 -3.34 11.66
C ASP A 76 7.17 -4.07 11.11
N LEU A 77 7.19 -4.51 9.84
CA LEU A 77 6.09 -5.29 9.26
C LEU A 77 5.79 -6.57 10.06
N SER A 78 6.81 -7.23 10.58
CA SER A 78 6.63 -8.44 11.39
C SER A 78 6.02 -8.17 12.77
N SER A 79 6.08 -6.91 13.23
CA SER A 79 5.48 -6.47 14.49
C SER A 79 4.01 -6.04 14.35
N GLY A 80 3.51 -5.93 13.11
CA GLY A 80 2.16 -5.49 12.80
C GLY A 80 1.95 -3.98 12.97
N GLY A 81 0.76 -3.52 12.59
CA GLY A 81 0.33 -2.12 12.81
C GLY A 81 1.09 -1.09 11.98
N VAL A 82 1.58 -1.47 10.79
CA VAL A 82 2.31 -0.55 9.91
C VAL A 82 1.32 0.23 9.04
N MET A 83 1.55 1.53 8.93
CA MET A 83 0.87 2.40 7.97
C MET A 83 1.88 3.01 7.02
N LEU A 84 1.57 2.99 5.73
CA LEU A 84 2.39 3.59 4.69
C LEU A 84 1.63 4.68 3.95
N ALA A 85 2.31 5.79 3.68
CA ALA A 85 1.84 6.87 2.83
C ALA A 85 2.72 6.93 1.58
N GLY A 86 2.09 6.83 0.41
CA GLY A 86 2.75 6.94 -0.90
C GLY A 86 2.42 8.27 -1.55
N THR A 87 3.44 9.04 -1.90
CA THR A 87 3.33 10.38 -2.50
C THR A 87 3.80 10.41 -3.96
N ASP A 88 3.15 11.26 -4.76
CA ASP A 88 3.67 11.69 -6.05
C ASP A 88 4.69 12.81 -5.82
N GLY A 89 5.97 12.47 -6.02
CA GLY A 89 7.11 13.30 -5.63
C GLY A 89 7.68 12.94 -4.26
N GLU A 90 8.70 13.70 -3.84
CA GLU A 90 9.42 13.49 -2.59
C GLU A 90 8.56 13.92 -1.38
N PRO A 91 8.45 13.10 -0.32
CA PRO A 91 7.76 13.50 0.89
C PRO A 91 8.53 14.65 1.58
N PRO A 92 7.85 15.49 2.37
CA PRO A 92 8.53 16.49 3.18
C PRO A 92 9.44 15.81 4.20
N THR A 93 10.58 16.43 4.50
CA THR A 93 11.58 15.90 5.45
C THR A 93 10.99 15.66 6.84
N ASP A 94 10.09 16.55 7.28
CA ASP A 94 9.44 16.49 8.60
C ASP A 94 8.00 15.98 8.49
N LEU A 95 7.85 14.73 8.05
CA LEU A 95 6.52 14.10 7.94
C LEU A 95 5.95 13.83 9.34
N SER A 96 4.75 14.33 9.60
CA SER A 96 4.05 14.18 10.88
C SER A 96 2.67 13.55 10.70
N ASP A 97 2.11 13.01 11.79
CA ASP A 97 0.74 12.50 11.81
C ASP A 97 -0.28 13.56 11.37
N ALA A 98 -0.09 14.81 11.79
CA ALA A 98 -0.96 15.91 11.37
C ALA A 98 -0.93 16.14 9.86
N THR A 99 0.27 16.08 9.25
CA THR A 99 0.46 16.22 7.80
C THR A 99 -0.24 15.08 7.04
N VAL A 100 -0.01 13.84 7.46
CA VAL A 100 -0.60 12.65 6.81
C VAL A 100 -2.12 12.63 6.99
N LYS A 101 -2.65 13.00 8.16
CA LYS A 101 -4.10 13.17 8.40
C LYS A 101 -4.73 14.15 7.42
N GLU A 102 -4.11 15.31 7.22
CA GLU A 102 -4.62 16.32 6.29
C GLU A 102 -4.58 15.80 4.84
N TRP A 103 -3.50 15.14 4.44
CA TRP A 103 -3.42 14.52 3.11
C TRP A 103 -4.50 13.48 2.89
N ILE A 104 -4.77 12.62 3.87
CA ILE A 104 -5.82 11.62 3.80
C ILE A 104 -7.19 12.29 3.70
N ARG A 105 -7.45 13.37 4.45
CA ARG A 105 -8.72 14.13 4.36
C ARG A 105 -8.94 14.69 2.96
N ARG A 106 -7.91 15.30 2.36
CA ARG A 106 -7.96 15.80 0.97
C ARG A 106 -8.17 14.67 -0.04
N PHE A 107 -7.42 13.59 0.13
CA PHE A 107 -7.51 12.38 -0.70
C PHE A 107 -8.92 11.78 -0.66
N CYS A 108 -9.54 11.69 0.53
CA CYS A 108 -10.91 11.23 0.68
C CYS A 108 -11.94 12.20 0.10
N ARG A 109 -11.61 13.48 -0.08
CA ARG A 109 -12.50 14.48 -0.67
C ARG A 109 -12.24 14.73 -2.16
N LEU A 110 -11.40 13.91 -2.81
CA LEU A 110 -10.97 14.10 -4.20
C LEU A 110 -10.33 15.48 -4.44
N GLN A 111 -9.75 16.07 -3.40
CA GLN A 111 -9.02 17.33 -3.52
C GLN A 111 -7.58 17.05 -3.96
N PRO A 112 -6.93 17.99 -4.68
CA PRO A 112 -5.52 17.89 -5.01
C PRO A 112 -4.66 17.61 -3.76
N SER A 113 -3.85 16.57 -3.84
CA SER A 113 -2.97 16.12 -2.76
C SER A 113 -1.77 15.42 -3.38
N THR A 114 -0.63 15.47 -2.69
CA THR A 114 0.54 14.67 -3.08
C THR A 114 0.31 13.17 -2.80
N LEU A 115 -0.59 12.84 -1.88
CA LEU A 115 -0.89 11.46 -1.53
C LEU A 115 -1.58 10.74 -2.69
N VAL A 116 -0.99 9.64 -3.15
CA VAL A 116 -1.54 8.81 -4.24
C VAL A 116 -1.94 7.41 -3.79
N ALA A 117 -1.36 6.94 -2.68
CA ALA A 117 -1.69 5.65 -2.10
C ALA A 117 -1.51 5.65 -0.58
N VAL A 118 -2.30 4.84 0.11
CA VAL A 118 -2.10 4.53 1.53
C VAL A 118 -2.17 3.02 1.69
N ILE A 119 -1.28 2.44 2.50
CA ILE A 119 -1.36 1.03 2.87
C ILE A 119 -1.52 0.94 4.38
N SER A 120 -2.50 0.18 4.84
CA SER A 120 -2.57 -0.27 6.22
C SER A 120 -2.25 -1.76 6.24
N ALA A 121 -1.19 -2.14 6.95
CA ALA A 121 -0.82 -3.52 7.24
C ALA A 121 -1.08 -3.77 8.73
N ALA A 122 -2.35 -3.97 9.07
CA ALA A 122 -2.80 -4.30 10.41
C ALA A 122 -3.03 -5.81 10.54
N ASP A 123 -3.00 -6.32 11.78
CA ASP A 123 -3.11 -7.75 12.05
C ASP A 123 -4.37 -8.34 11.41
N GLY A 124 -4.17 -9.31 10.53
CA GLY A 124 -5.23 -10.05 9.82
C GLY A 124 -5.86 -9.33 8.63
N ARG A 125 -5.45 -8.09 8.30
CA ARG A 125 -5.99 -7.38 7.12
C ARG A 125 -5.04 -6.34 6.57
N GLN A 126 -4.62 -6.50 5.31
CA GLN A 126 -3.86 -5.47 4.59
C GLN A 126 -4.76 -4.78 3.56
N LEU A 127 -4.78 -3.46 3.60
CA LEU A 127 -5.61 -2.64 2.73
C LEU A 127 -4.74 -1.63 1.99
N LEU A 128 -4.85 -1.63 0.66
CA LEU A 128 -4.30 -0.60 -0.20
C LEU A 128 -5.41 0.35 -0.64
N PHE A 129 -5.31 1.60 -0.24
CA PHE A 129 -6.21 2.67 -0.67
C PHE A 129 -5.59 3.45 -1.80
N VAL A 130 -6.34 3.61 -2.90
CA VAL A 130 -5.95 4.39 -4.07
C VAL A 130 -7.17 5.15 -4.60
N GLN A 131 -6.97 6.20 -5.39
CA GLN A 131 -8.07 6.81 -6.13
C GLN A 131 -8.66 5.86 -7.16
N GLN A 132 -9.96 5.99 -7.45
CA GLN A 132 -10.64 5.21 -8.50
C GLN A 132 -9.93 5.34 -9.85
N HIS A 133 -9.60 6.58 -10.21
CA HIS A 133 -8.73 6.89 -11.32
C HIS A 133 -7.30 6.95 -10.81
N GLY A 134 -6.69 5.78 -10.62
CA GLY A 134 -5.32 5.67 -10.13
C GLY A 134 -4.36 6.40 -11.07
N SER A 135 -3.41 7.14 -10.49
CA SER A 135 -2.32 7.78 -11.23
C SER A 135 -1.45 6.74 -11.94
N ASP A 136 -0.67 7.18 -12.94
CA ASP A 136 0.24 6.28 -13.66
C ASP A 136 1.21 5.52 -12.74
N PRO A 137 1.85 6.15 -11.73
CA PRO A 137 2.66 5.43 -10.75
C PRO A 137 1.90 4.32 -10.01
N VAL A 138 0.64 4.58 -9.61
CA VAL A 138 -0.20 3.58 -8.95
C VAL A 138 -0.53 2.43 -9.90
N ASN A 139 -0.86 2.72 -11.15
CA ASN A 139 -1.15 1.68 -12.14
C ASN A 139 0.08 0.81 -12.44
N ARG A 140 1.28 1.40 -12.48
CA ARG A 140 2.54 0.64 -12.61
C ARG A 140 2.78 -0.26 -11.40
N LEU A 141 2.58 0.27 -10.19
CA LEU A 141 2.73 -0.51 -8.96
C LEU A 141 1.80 -1.73 -8.92
N LEU A 142 0.51 -1.53 -9.24
CA LEU A 142 -0.47 -2.61 -9.24
C LEU A 142 -0.12 -3.70 -10.26
N ARG A 143 0.40 -3.32 -11.44
CA ARG A 143 0.91 -4.28 -12.44
C ARG A 143 2.16 -5.00 -11.97
N ALA A 144 3.11 -4.29 -11.35
CA ALA A 144 4.32 -4.89 -10.79
C ALA A 144 4.00 -5.89 -9.66
N TRP A 145 2.85 -5.70 -9.00
CA TRP A 145 2.33 -6.63 -8.01
C TRP A 145 1.49 -7.78 -8.58
N ASP A 146 1.26 -7.81 -9.90
CA ASP A 146 0.41 -8.78 -10.60
C ASP A 146 -1.05 -8.76 -10.10
N LEU A 147 -1.55 -7.57 -9.74
CA LEU A 147 -2.93 -7.40 -9.25
C LEU A 147 -3.90 -7.20 -10.42
N ASP A 148 -4.78 -8.18 -10.62
CA ASP A 148 -5.82 -8.15 -11.64
C ASP A 148 -7.08 -7.42 -11.11
N LYS A 149 -7.19 -6.12 -11.40
CA LYS A 149 -8.36 -5.31 -11.06
C LYS A 149 -9.66 -5.84 -11.67
N GLY A 150 -9.59 -6.48 -12.84
CA GLY A 150 -10.75 -6.97 -13.58
C GLY A 150 -11.36 -8.22 -12.94
N ALA A 151 -10.53 -9.03 -12.28
CA ALA A 151 -10.94 -10.23 -11.57
C ALA A 151 -11.38 -10.00 -10.11
N ALA A 152 -11.32 -8.76 -9.62
CA ALA A 152 -11.60 -8.45 -8.21
C ALA A 152 -13.08 -8.63 -7.84
N GLU A 153 -13.34 -9.28 -6.71
CA GLU A 153 -14.66 -9.29 -6.09
C GLU A 153 -14.99 -7.89 -5.56
N ARG A 154 -16.15 -7.36 -5.93
CA ARG A 154 -16.56 -6.01 -5.54
C ARG A 154 -17.42 -6.03 -4.29
N LYS A 155 -17.04 -5.26 -3.27
CA LYS A 155 -17.79 -5.04 -2.04
C LYS A 155 -18.01 -3.55 -1.82
N SER A 156 -19.00 -3.19 -0.99
CA SER A 156 -19.18 -1.80 -0.56
C SER A 156 -18.03 -1.37 0.37
N TYR A 157 -17.55 -0.14 0.20
CA TYR A 157 -16.57 0.50 1.08
C TYR A 157 -17.08 0.63 2.52
N ALA A 158 -18.40 0.79 2.72
CA ALA A 158 -18.99 0.84 4.05
C ALA A 158 -18.71 -0.43 4.88
N ARG A 159 -18.43 -1.58 4.24
CA ARG A 159 -18.04 -2.83 4.91
C ARG A 159 -16.64 -2.78 5.54
N LEU A 160 -15.85 -1.75 5.28
CA LEU A 160 -14.54 -1.58 5.93
C LEU A 160 -14.68 -1.19 7.40
N GLY A 161 -15.75 -0.50 7.82
CA GLY A 161 -15.96 -0.09 9.20
C GLY A 161 -14.77 0.69 9.77
N SER A 162 -14.23 0.25 10.92
CA SER A 162 -13.04 0.87 11.55
C SER A 162 -11.74 0.74 10.74
N SER A 163 -11.73 -0.12 9.70
CA SER A 163 -10.63 -0.21 8.73
C SER A 163 -10.80 0.75 7.56
N ALA A 164 -11.84 1.59 7.52
CA ALA A 164 -11.95 2.66 6.53
C ALA A 164 -10.79 3.66 6.67
N LEU A 165 -10.39 4.29 5.57
CA LEU A 165 -9.23 5.18 5.52
C LEU A 165 -9.41 6.38 6.45
N GLU A 166 -10.63 6.91 6.54
CA GLU A 166 -10.97 8.00 7.44
C GLU A 166 -10.78 7.58 8.92
N SER A 167 -11.22 6.38 9.29
CA SER A 167 -11.03 5.82 10.64
C SER A 167 -9.57 5.47 10.95
N LEU A 168 -8.77 5.13 9.93
CA LEU A 168 -7.33 4.95 10.08
C LEU A 168 -6.64 6.29 10.35
N ALA A 169 -7.01 7.35 9.61
CA ALA A 169 -6.45 8.68 9.82
C ALA A 169 -6.72 9.23 11.21
N GLU A 170 -7.91 9.02 11.78
CA GLU A 170 -8.22 9.48 13.13
C GLU A 170 -7.41 8.77 14.24
N ARG A 171 -6.74 7.65 13.92
CA ARG A 171 -5.89 6.88 14.85
C ARG A 171 -4.39 7.18 14.74
N LEU A 172 -3.97 7.92 13.72
CA LEU A 172 -2.65 8.55 13.70
C LEU A 172 -2.52 9.56 14.85
#